data_AF-A0A7C8QW82-F1
#
_entry.id   AF-A0A7C8QW82-F1
#
_cell.length_a   1.000
_cell.length_b   1.000
_cell.length_c   1.000
_cell.angle_alpha   90.00
_cell.angle_beta   90.00
_cell.angle_gamma   90.00
#
_symmetry.space_group_name_H-M   'P 1'
#
loop_
_entity.id
_entity.type
_entity.pdbx_description
1 polymer ?
#
loop_
_entity_poly.entity_id
_entity_poly.type
_entity_poly.pdbx_seq_one_letter_code
_entity_poly.pdbx_strand_id
1 'polypeptide(L)'
;MLNMYMNSILARQCYRPILGAGLSASRPVPKTNNTPILSLRLYQTTGQAVKWQDFAKGDLGGRGVFLDTNILPLILEGDRVHIKRWLEDVQSRGSEVATCHFNLIEYLSSSWSIRQGQEPGKVISELQKRSVRILPGLSSTRASMKLACSTISAQLLHTLDACKTLSPEKREDKSDGTLGDWGGILKSSRDDVILACEAHKHGLAFLTADKKMYKQFGFALNKNGITTYMVTAAWMESGMNDPPS
;
A
#
# COMPACT_ATOMS: atom_id res chain seq x y z
N MET A 1 7.99 26.88 3.03
CA MET A 1 7.95 25.84 4.09
C MET A 1 8.17 24.41 3.57
N LEU A 2 7.62 24.00 2.42
CA LEU A 2 7.81 22.66 1.83
C LEU A 2 9.29 22.31 1.51
N ASN A 3 10.07 23.26 0.98
CA ASN A 3 11.51 23.09 0.71
C ASN A 3 12.35 22.84 1.97
N MET A 4 12.00 23.42 3.11
CA MET A 4 12.69 23.16 4.38
C MET A 4 12.38 21.77 4.93
N TYR A 5 11.16 21.29 4.73
CA TYR A 5 10.76 19.97 5.23
C TYR A 5 11.44 18.84 4.43
N MET A 6 11.50 18.97 3.10
CA MET A 6 12.20 18.02 2.20
C MET A 6 13.71 17.95 2.49
N ASN A 7 14.36 19.10 2.71
CA ASN A 7 15.80 19.14 3.03
C ASN A 7 16.12 18.50 4.39
N SER A 8 15.23 18.61 5.38
CA SER A 8 15.46 18.00 6.71
C SER A 8 15.28 16.48 6.73
N ILE A 9 14.43 15.93 5.84
CA ILE A 9 14.23 14.47 5.70
C ILE A 9 15.39 13.87 4.89
N LEU A 10 15.81 14.52 3.81
CA LEU A 10 16.98 14.09 3.02
C LEU A 10 18.28 14.16 3.86
N ALA A 11 18.46 15.20 4.69
CA ALA A 11 19.62 15.30 5.58
C ALA A 11 19.66 14.21 6.66
N ARG A 12 18.51 13.63 7.05
CA ARG A 12 18.44 12.54 8.04
C ARG A 12 18.68 11.15 7.45
N GLN A 13 18.60 10.99 6.12
CA GLN A 13 18.92 9.72 5.45
C GLN A 13 20.39 9.59 5.01
N CYS A 14 21.17 10.68 5.07
CA CYS A 14 22.57 10.71 4.60
C CYS A 14 23.63 10.29 5.63
N TYR A 15 23.28 9.78 6.82
CA TYR A 15 24.26 9.24 7.77
C TYR A 15 24.12 7.72 7.95
N ARG A 16 24.64 6.98 6.98
CA ARG A 16 25.30 5.70 7.25
C ARG A 16 26.69 5.72 6.60
N PRO A 17 27.77 5.50 7.36
CA PRO A 17 29.10 5.52 6.80
C PRO A 17 29.29 4.34 5.83
N ILE A 18 29.76 4.66 4.63
CA ILE A 18 30.30 3.72 3.66
C ILE A 18 31.69 3.33 4.19
N LEU A 19 31.80 2.15 4.78
CA LEU A 19 33.08 1.48 5.00
C LEU A 19 33.18 0.35 3.98
N GLY A 20 34.16 0.48 3.08
CA GLY A 20 34.43 -0.47 2.02
C GLY A 20 35.10 -1.76 2.52
N ALA A 21 34.79 -2.84 1.82
CA ALA A 21 35.70 -3.95 1.59
C ALA A 21 35.24 -4.63 0.30
N GLY A 22 36.11 -4.61 -0.71
CA GLY A 22 35.88 -5.33 -1.95
C GLY A 22 35.92 -6.84 -1.73
N LEU A 23 35.22 -7.57 -2.59
CA LEU A 23 35.64 -8.86 -3.13
C LEU A 23 34.75 -9.18 -4.34
N SER A 24 35.42 -9.26 -5.49
CA SER A 24 34.89 -9.79 -6.73
C SER A 24 34.40 -11.22 -6.52
N ALA A 25 33.11 -11.45 -6.78
CA ALA A 25 32.56 -12.78 -7.02
C ALA A 25 31.44 -12.65 -8.04
N SER A 26 31.78 -12.97 -9.29
CA SER A 26 30.87 -13.15 -10.42
C SER A 26 29.76 -14.12 -10.02
N ARG A 27 28.57 -13.61 -9.69
CA ARG A 27 27.38 -14.44 -9.50
C ARG A 27 26.72 -14.69 -10.85
N PRO A 28 26.35 -15.94 -11.20
CA PRO A 28 25.69 -16.22 -12.46
C PRO A 28 24.31 -15.58 -12.47
N VAL A 29 24.00 -14.91 -13.58
CA VAL A 29 22.69 -14.37 -13.91
C VAL A 29 21.68 -15.53 -13.90
N PRO A 30 20.60 -15.50 -13.11
CA PRO A 30 19.56 -16.50 -13.20
C PRO A 30 18.87 -16.37 -14.57
N LYS A 31 18.88 -17.47 -15.33
CA LYS A 31 18.15 -17.58 -16.60
C LYS A 31 16.68 -17.23 -16.37
N THR A 32 16.19 -16.29 -17.16
CA THR A 32 14.77 -15.91 -17.24
C THR A 32 13.97 -17.08 -17.77
N ASN A 33 13.31 -17.81 -16.88
CA ASN A 33 12.20 -18.66 -17.27
C ASN A 33 11.03 -17.74 -17.65
N ASN A 34 10.89 -17.51 -18.95
CA ASN A 34 9.75 -16.87 -19.59
C ASN A 34 8.51 -17.78 -19.51
N THR A 35 8.02 -18.03 -18.29
CA THR A 35 6.63 -18.43 -18.12
C THR A 35 5.82 -17.14 -18.17
N PRO A 36 4.83 -16.97 -19.08
CA PRO A 36 3.93 -15.84 -18.97
C PRO A 36 3.26 -15.96 -17.60
N ILE A 37 3.59 -15.06 -16.68
CA ILE A 37 2.83 -14.91 -15.45
C ILE A 37 1.44 -14.52 -15.92
N LEU A 38 0.52 -15.50 -15.94
CA LEU A 38 -0.92 -15.25 -15.98
C LEU A 38 -1.15 -14.03 -15.10
N SER A 39 -1.55 -12.92 -15.69
CA SER A 39 -1.66 -11.63 -15.03
C SER A 39 -2.71 -11.74 -13.92
N LEU A 40 -2.29 -12.20 -12.74
CA LEU A 40 -3.18 -12.49 -11.62
C LEU A 40 -4.00 -11.24 -11.30
N ARG A 41 -5.33 -11.36 -11.46
CA ARG A 41 -6.30 -10.31 -11.15
C ARG A 41 -6.71 -10.47 -9.69
N LEU A 42 -6.01 -9.82 -8.76
CA LEU A 42 -6.32 -9.97 -7.34
C LEU A 42 -7.40 -8.97 -6.92
N TYR A 43 -8.36 -9.43 -6.10
CA TYR A 43 -9.22 -8.58 -5.28
C TYR A 43 -9.37 -9.22 -3.92
N GLN A 44 -8.75 -8.62 -2.91
CA GLN A 44 -8.88 -9.02 -1.51
C GLN A 44 -9.35 -7.82 -0.70
N THR A 45 -10.18 -8.07 0.29
CA THR A 45 -10.77 -6.99 1.09
C THR A 45 -10.81 -7.32 2.56
N THR A 46 -10.87 -6.27 3.37
CA THR A 46 -11.09 -6.36 4.82
C THR A 46 -12.18 -5.39 5.26
N GLY A 47 -12.67 -5.53 6.49
CA GLY A 47 -13.63 -4.62 7.11
C GLY A 47 -15.00 -4.68 6.45
N GLN A 48 -15.59 -3.51 6.20
CA GLN A 48 -16.93 -3.36 5.60
C GLN A 48 -16.82 -3.03 4.11
N ALA A 49 -16.04 -3.83 3.38
CA ALA A 49 -15.86 -3.67 1.95
C ALA A 49 -17.14 -4.04 1.17
N VAL A 50 -17.35 -3.37 0.05
CA VAL A 50 -18.39 -3.77 -0.91
C VAL A 50 -17.95 -5.00 -1.73
N LYS A 51 -18.87 -5.55 -2.53
CA LYS A 51 -18.53 -6.60 -3.50
C LYS A 51 -17.70 -6.01 -4.65
N TRP A 52 -16.94 -6.86 -5.33
CA TRP A 52 -16.07 -6.41 -6.43
C TRP A 52 -16.85 -5.74 -7.56
N GLN A 53 -18.09 -6.15 -7.84
CA GLN A 53 -18.93 -5.54 -8.86
C GLN A 53 -19.31 -4.09 -8.53
N ASP A 54 -19.57 -3.82 -7.26
CA ASP A 54 -19.91 -2.48 -6.78
C ASP A 54 -18.65 -1.62 -6.80
N PHE A 55 -17.53 -2.17 -6.31
CA PHE A 55 -16.22 -1.54 -6.41
C PHE A 55 -15.87 -1.17 -7.84
N ALA A 56 -16.03 -2.08 -8.80
CA ALA A 56 -15.73 -1.86 -10.22
C ALA A 56 -16.56 -0.72 -10.84
N LYS A 57 -17.75 -0.45 -10.29
CA LYS A 57 -18.63 0.67 -10.70
C LYS A 57 -18.37 1.97 -9.93
N GLY A 58 -17.32 2.00 -9.11
CA GLY A 58 -17.00 3.10 -8.21
C GLY A 58 -17.93 3.23 -6.99
N ASP A 59 -18.82 2.27 -6.75
CA ASP A 59 -19.70 2.28 -5.58
C ASP A 59 -19.00 1.67 -4.37
N LEU A 60 -18.58 2.53 -3.45
CA LEU A 60 -17.80 2.15 -2.27
C LEU A 60 -18.65 2.11 -0.99
N GLY A 61 -19.98 2.03 -1.12
CA GLY A 61 -20.89 1.93 0.03
C GLY A 61 -20.93 3.19 0.89
N GLY A 62 -20.87 4.36 0.23
CA GLY A 62 -20.87 5.67 0.89
C GLY A 62 -19.55 6.07 1.54
N ARG A 63 -18.45 5.34 1.27
CA ARG A 63 -17.10 5.67 1.74
C ARG A 63 -16.27 6.24 0.60
N GLY A 64 -15.36 7.15 0.92
CA GLY A 64 -14.30 7.53 -0.02
C GLY A 64 -13.17 6.50 -0.08
N VAL A 65 -12.17 6.76 -0.93
CA VAL A 65 -10.97 5.94 -1.06
C VAL A 65 -9.71 6.75 -0.75
N PHE A 66 -8.79 6.13 -0.02
CA PHE A 66 -7.46 6.62 0.24
C PHE A 66 -6.45 5.82 -0.57
N LEU A 67 -5.67 6.51 -1.40
CA LEU A 67 -4.77 5.93 -2.39
C LEU A 67 -3.37 5.73 -1.81
N ASP A 68 -2.91 4.48 -1.82
CA ASP A 68 -1.54 4.11 -1.50
C ASP A 68 -0.53 4.59 -2.56
N THR A 69 0.76 4.64 -2.21
CA THR A 69 1.86 5.05 -3.08
C THR A 69 1.91 4.25 -4.38
N ASN A 70 1.67 2.94 -4.32
CA ASN A 70 1.68 2.05 -5.50
C ASN A 70 0.45 2.22 -6.42
N ILE A 71 -0.56 2.99 -6.01
CA ILE A 71 -1.72 3.34 -6.84
C ILE A 71 -1.48 4.66 -7.58
N LEU A 72 -0.67 5.57 -7.03
CA LEU A 72 -0.39 6.88 -7.63
C LEU A 72 0.12 6.82 -9.08
N PRO A 73 1.09 5.94 -9.44
CA PRO A 73 1.47 5.68 -10.83
C PRO A 73 0.28 5.45 -11.77
N LEU A 74 -0.69 4.67 -11.32
CA LEU A 74 -1.81 4.22 -12.13
C LEU A 74 -2.80 5.36 -12.43
N ILE A 75 -2.80 6.39 -11.59
CA ILE A 75 -3.64 7.58 -11.73
C ILE A 75 -2.89 8.68 -12.50
N LEU A 76 -1.61 8.87 -12.20
CA LEU A 76 -0.79 9.96 -12.71
C LEU A 76 -0.23 9.70 -14.12
N GLU A 77 -0.04 8.44 -14.50
CA GLU A 77 0.60 8.08 -15.77
C GLU A 77 -0.41 7.95 -16.93
N GLY A 78 0.11 8.08 -18.16
CA GLY A 78 -0.64 8.23 -19.40
C GLY A 78 -1.70 7.17 -19.71
N ASP A 79 -2.66 7.54 -20.56
CA ASP A 79 -3.73 6.75 -21.22
C ASP A 79 -4.38 5.55 -20.51
N ARG A 80 -4.43 5.56 -19.18
CA ARG A 80 -5.18 4.56 -18.39
C ARG A 80 -6.65 4.92 -18.31
N VAL A 81 -7.33 4.94 -19.47
CA VAL A 81 -8.74 5.35 -19.61
C VAL A 81 -9.64 4.68 -18.59
N HIS A 82 -9.42 3.38 -18.33
CA HIS A 82 -10.20 2.61 -17.37
C HIS A 82 -10.07 3.10 -15.92
N ILE A 83 -8.86 3.41 -15.48
CA ILE A 83 -8.61 3.87 -14.10
C ILE A 83 -9.11 5.30 -13.93
N LYS A 84 -8.95 6.14 -14.96
CA LYS A 84 -9.53 7.50 -14.99
C LYS A 84 -11.04 7.46 -14.89
N ARG A 85 -11.70 6.63 -15.71
CA ARG A 85 -13.16 6.45 -15.66
C ARG A 85 -13.61 5.93 -14.31
N TRP A 86 -12.91 4.94 -13.74
CA TRP A 86 -13.24 4.43 -12.42
C TRP A 86 -13.14 5.52 -11.33
N LEU A 87 -12.11 6.37 -11.39
CA LEU A 87 -11.95 7.49 -10.47
C LEU A 87 -13.11 8.51 -10.61
N GLU A 88 -13.49 8.81 -11.86
CA GLU A 88 -14.65 9.67 -12.16
C GLU A 88 -15.96 9.04 -11.64
N ASP A 89 -16.14 7.73 -11.80
CA ASP A 89 -17.31 7.00 -11.29
C ASP A 89 -17.38 7.06 -9.76
N VAL A 90 -16.26 6.85 -9.05
CA VAL A 90 -16.16 7.01 -7.59
C VAL A 90 -16.60 8.42 -7.17
N GLN A 91 -16.07 9.45 -7.85
CA GLN A 91 -16.36 10.85 -7.53
C GLN A 91 -17.80 11.25 -7.86
N SER A 92 -18.35 10.76 -8.97
CA SER A 92 -19.74 11.03 -9.39
C SER A 92 -20.77 10.54 -8.37
N ARG A 93 -20.41 9.53 -7.57
CA ARG A 93 -21.21 8.97 -6.48
C ARG A 93 -21.05 9.75 -5.16
N GLY A 94 -20.34 10.88 -5.18
CA GLY A 94 -20.06 11.69 -4.00
C GLY A 94 -19.00 11.08 -3.07
N SER A 95 -18.29 10.04 -3.52
CA SER A 95 -17.22 9.44 -2.72
C SER A 95 -15.95 10.28 -2.84
N GLU A 96 -15.34 10.57 -1.70
CA GLU A 96 -14.10 11.33 -1.66
C GLU A 96 -12.92 10.48 -2.17
N VAL A 97 -11.94 11.09 -2.83
CA VAL A 97 -10.67 10.45 -3.14
C VAL A 97 -9.54 11.23 -2.48
N ALA A 98 -8.68 10.55 -1.75
CA ALA A 98 -7.57 11.18 -1.05
C ALA A 98 -6.26 10.40 -1.18
N THR A 99 -5.15 11.09 -0.95
CA THR A 99 -3.84 10.50 -0.61
C THR A 99 -3.19 11.37 0.47
N CYS A 100 -1.92 11.19 0.80
CA CYS A 100 -1.23 12.06 1.75
C CYS A 100 0.19 12.44 1.30
N HIS A 101 0.76 13.47 1.95
CA HIS A 101 2.11 13.92 1.67
C HIS A 101 3.18 12.83 1.80
N PHE A 102 2.99 11.84 2.69
CA PHE A 102 3.93 10.73 2.80
C PHE A 102 3.98 9.90 1.50
N ASN A 103 2.82 9.52 0.96
CA ASN A 103 2.75 8.75 -0.29
C ASN A 103 3.32 9.54 -1.47
N LEU A 104 3.14 10.88 -1.47
CA LEU A 104 3.76 11.74 -2.49
C LEU A 104 5.28 11.74 -2.39
N ILE A 105 5.84 11.84 -1.19
CA ILE A 105 7.29 11.79 -0.97
C ILE A 105 7.84 10.43 -1.41
N GLU A 106 7.17 9.35 -1.03
CA GLU A 106 7.56 7.99 -1.42
C GLU A 106 7.51 7.81 -2.95
N TYR A 107 6.42 8.22 -3.59
CA TYR A 107 6.29 8.18 -5.05
C TYR A 107 7.38 9.02 -5.73
N LEU A 108 7.58 10.27 -5.30
CA LEU A 108 8.53 11.21 -5.91
C LEU A 108 9.99 10.74 -5.75
N SER A 109 10.30 10.05 -4.66
CA SER A 109 11.63 9.47 -4.38
C SER A 109 11.86 8.11 -5.04
N SER A 110 10.84 7.51 -5.66
CA SER A 110 11.01 6.26 -6.39
C SER A 110 11.94 6.42 -7.59
N SER A 111 12.73 5.38 -7.90
CA SER A 111 13.65 5.43 -9.04
C SER A 111 12.94 5.65 -10.38
N TRP A 112 11.69 5.20 -10.50
CA TRP A 112 10.88 5.46 -11.68
C TRP A 112 10.54 6.95 -11.81
N SER A 113 10.04 7.57 -10.75
CA SER A 113 9.69 9.01 -10.73
C SER A 113 10.89 9.89 -11.06
N ILE A 114 12.04 9.58 -10.46
CA ILE A 114 13.31 10.27 -10.71
C ILE A 114 13.72 10.13 -12.19
N ARG A 115 13.64 8.92 -12.78
CA ARG A 115 13.97 8.71 -14.20
C ARG A 115 13.03 9.43 -15.15
N GLN A 116 11.76 9.59 -14.78
CA GLN A 116 10.78 10.33 -15.57
C GLN A 116 10.85 11.85 -15.37
N GLY A 117 11.74 12.34 -14.48
CA GLY A 117 11.85 13.76 -14.19
C GLY A 117 10.58 14.37 -13.60
N GLN A 118 9.85 13.60 -12.79
CA GLN A 118 8.62 14.08 -12.16
C GLN A 118 8.91 15.24 -11.21
N GLU A 119 8.24 16.36 -11.43
CA GLU A 119 8.35 17.53 -10.56
C GLU A 119 7.23 17.52 -9.50
N PRO A 120 7.54 17.74 -8.20
CA PRO A 120 6.54 17.70 -7.14
C PRO A 120 5.33 18.62 -7.41
N GLY A 121 5.56 19.82 -7.92
CA GLY A 121 4.49 20.78 -8.24
C GLY A 121 3.54 20.30 -9.35
N LYS A 122 4.08 19.63 -10.38
CA LYS A 122 3.27 19.05 -11.47
C LYS A 122 2.42 17.88 -10.96
N VAL A 123 3.01 16.99 -10.15
CA VAL A 123 2.31 15.85 -9.55
C VAL A 123 1.16 16.33 -8.65
N ILE A 124 1.41 17.29 -7.77
CA ILE A 124 0.38 17.85 -6.88
C ILE A 124 -0.74 18.51 -7.70
N SER A 125 -0.38 19.33 -8.70
CA SER A 125 -1.36 20.00 -9.56
C SER A 125 -2.24 19.00 -10.30
N GLU A 126 -1.66 17.89 -10.76
CA GLU A 126 -2.40 16.87 -11.50
C GLU A 126 -3.35 16.05 -10.61
N LEU A 127 -2.94 15.75 -9.38
CA LEU A 127 -3.85 15.15 -8.37
C LEU A 127 -5.00 16.09 -8.02
N GLN A 128 -4.72 17.38 -7.83
CA GLN A 128 -5.74 18.38 -7.52
C GLN A 128 -6.72 18.60 -8.67
N LYS A 129 -6.26 18.63 -9.92
CA LYS A 129 -7.12 18.69 -11.11
C LYS A 129 -8.09 17.51 -11.18
N ARG A 130 -7.69 16.36 -10.63
CA ARG A 130 -8.50 15.15 -10.51
C ARG A 130 -9.26 15.07 -9.20
N SER A 131 -9.40 16.18 -8.48
CA SER A 131 -10.12 16.27 -7.21
C SER A 131 -9.64 15.27 -6.15
N VAL A 132 -8.35 14.88 -6.18
CA VAL A 132 -7.73 14.06 -5.14
C VAL A 132 -7.28 14.98 -3.99
N ARG A 133 -7.88 14.81 -2.81
CA ARG A 133 -7.49 15.54 -1.59
C ARG A 133 -6.14 15.04 -1.08
N ILE A 134 -5.24 15.95 -0.71
CA ILE A 134 -3.93 15.60 -0.14
C ILE A 134 -3.97 15.86 1.37
N LEU A 135 -3.92 14.79 2.16
CA LEU A 135 -3.89 14.84 3.62
C LEU A 135 -2.50 15.18 4.16
N PRO A 136 -2.40 15.75 5.39
CA PRO A 136 -1.13 16.24 5.95
C PRO A 136 -0.02 15.19 6.06
N GLY A 137 -0.34 13.90 6.21
CA GLY A 137 0.65 12.82 6.23
C GLY A 137 0.21 11.59 7.02
N LEU A 138 1.13 10.64 7.18
CA LEU A 138 0.99 9.49 8.07
C LEU A 138 0.69 9.94 9.49
N SER A 139 -0.26 9.26 10.15
CA SER A 139 -0.53 9.49 11.57
C SER A 139 -0.77 10.95 11.92
N SER A 140 -1.52 11.67 11.07
CA SER A 140 -1.78 13.09 11.27
C SER A 140 -2.57 13.35 12.57
N THR A 141 -3.16 12.29 13.15
CA THR A 141 -3.87 12.34 14.41
C THR A 141 -3.33 11.32 15.42
N ARG A 142 -3.43 11.66 16.72
CA ARG A 142 -3.16 10.70 17.81
C ARG A 142 -4.08 9.47 17.73
N ALA A 143 -5.29 9.64 17.19
CA ALA A 143 -6.30 8.58 17.09
C ALA A 143 -5.93 7.52 16.04
N SER A 144 -5.41 7.92 14.88
CA SER A 144 -4.95 6.98 13.85
C SER A 144 -3.70 6.24 14.30
N MET A 145 -2.76 6.92 14.97
CA MET A 145 -1.57 6.25 15.54
C MET A 145 -1.95 5.23 16.62
N LYS A 146 -2.86 5.57 17.55
CA LYS A 146 -3.37 4.61 18.54
C LYS A 146 -3.97 3.38 17.87
N LEU A 147 -4.80 3.59 16.84
CA LEU A 147 -5.40 2.49 16.08
C LEU A 147 -4.34 1.64 15.37
N ALA A 148 -3.31 2.25 14.79
CA ALA A 148 -2.22 1.54 14.15
C ALA A 148 -1.44 0.66 15.15
N CYS A 149 -1.09 1.21 16.32
CA CYS A 149 -0.46 0.43 17.40
C CYS A 149 -1.34 -0.75 17.81
N SER A 150 -2.64 -0.52 18.06
CA SER A 150 -3.57 -1.59 18.43
C SER A 150 -3.71 -2.66 17.33
N THR A 151 -3.68 -2.26 16.06
CA THR A 151 -3.77 -3.17 14.92
C THR A 151 -2.51 -4.05 14.82
N ILE A 152 -1.33 -3.45 14.93
CA ILE A 152 -0.06 -4.18 14.92
C ILE A 152 0.02 -5.15 16.12
N SER A 153 -0.34 -4.69 17.32
CA SER A 153 -0.37 -5.53 18.52
C SER A 153 -1.36 -6.69 18.39
N ALA A 154 -2.56 -6.45 17.83
CA ALA A 154 -3.55 -7.50 17.61
C ALA A 154 -3.04 -8.57 16.64
N GLN A 155 -2.34 -8.16 15.57
CA GLN A 155 -1.75 -9.11 14.62
C GLN A 155 -0.65 -9.94 15.27
N LEU A 156 0.21 -9.31 16.07
CA LEU A 156 1.28 -9.99 16.80
C LEU A 156 0.73 -11.05 17.76
N LEU A 157 -0.27 -10.68 18.57
CA LEU A 157 -0.90 -11.62 19.51
C LEU A 157 -1.55 -12.79 18.79
N HIS A 158 -2.29 -12.54 17.72
CA HIS A 158 -2.92 -13.59 16.91
C HIS A 158 -1.89 -14.59 16.37
N THR A 159 -0.76 -14.11 15.87
CA THR A 159 0.27 -15.05 15.37
C THR A 159 0.99 -15.78 16.49
N LEU A 160 1.27 -15.13 17.63
CA LEU A 160 1.85 -15.83 18.79
C LEU A 160 0.95 -16.98 19.25
N ASP A 161 -0.37 -16.77 19.29
CA ASP A 161 -1.31 -17.81 19.68
C ASP A 161 -1.42 -18.92 18.63
N ALA A 162 -1.39 -18.59 17.34
CA ALA A 162 -1.32 -19.57 16.26
C ALA A 162 -0.05 -20.44 16.33
N CYS A 163 1.08 -19.90 16.80
CA CYS A 163 2.30 -20.68 17.00
C CYS A 163 2.19 -21.66 18.17
N LYS A 164 1.49 -21.29 19.26
CA LYS A 164 1.29 -22.15 20.43
C LYS A 164 0.43 -23.38 20.14
N THR A 165 -0.46 -23.32 19.15
CA THR A 165 -1.35 -24.43 18.79
C THR A 165 -0.74 -25.43 17.81
N LEU A 166 0.48 -25.18 17.31
CA LEU A 166 1.21 -26.12 16.46
C LEU A 166 1.82 -27.25 17.29
N SER A 167 1.81 -28.47 16.74
CA SER A 167 2.52 -29.63 17.31
C SER A 167 4.04 -29.39 17.32
N PRO A 168 4.81 -30.00 18.25
CA PRO A 168 6.26 -29.81 18.37
C PRO A 168 7.02 -30.02 17.05
N GLU A 169 6.65 -31.05 16.28
CA GLU A 169 7.25 -31.40 14.97
C GLU A 169 7.04 -30.31 13.90
N LYS A 170 5.97 -29.52 13.99
CA LYS A 170 5.70 -28.39 13.08
C LYS A 170 6.30 -27.07 13.58
N ARG A 171 6.87 -27.04 14.78
CA ARG A 171 7.53 -25.85 15.36
C ARG A 171 8.98 -25.73 14.90
N GLU A 172 9.72 -26.83 14.77
CA GLU A 172 11.13 -26.82 14.33
C GLU A 172 11.30 -26.40 12.86
N ASP A 173 10.41 -26.84 11.97
CA ASP A 173 10.41 -26.46 10.55
C ASP A 173 10.00 -24.99 10.31
N LYS A 174 9.43 -24.33 11.33
CA LYS A 174 8.98 -22.94 11.26
C LYS A 174 9.75 -22.00 12.17
N SER A 175 10.56 -22.47 13.11
CA SER A 175 11.29 -21.61 14.06
C SER A 175 12.37 -20.77 13.38
N ASP A 176 13.01 -21.29 12.33
CA ASP A 176 13.95 -20.51 11.49
C ASP A 176 13.24 -19.54 10.53
N GLY A 177 11.98 -19.80 10.17
CA GLY A 177 11.21 -18.98 9.23
C GLY A 177 10.33 -17.90 9.88
N THR A 178 9.63 -18.21 10.97
CA THR A 178 8.56 -17.34 11.48
C THR A 178 9.04 -16.17 12.33
N LEU A 179 10.03 -16.35 13.21
CA LEU A 179 10.62 -15.23 13.99
C LEU A 179 11.53 -14.34 13.13
N GLY A 180 12.23 -14.91 12.16
CA GLY A 180 12.97 -14.17 11.13
C GLY A 180 12.06 -13.38 10.18
N ASP A 181 10.92 -13.97 9.79
CA ASP A 181 9.91 -13.31 8.96
C ASP A 181 9.21 -12.16 9.66
N TRP A 182 9.08 -12.14 11.00
CA TRP A 182 8.51 -10.98 11.71
C TRP A 182 9.36 -9.72 11.54
N GLY A 183 10.68 -9.86 11.56
CA GLY A 183 11.60 -8.76 11.23
C GLY A 183 11.39 -8.23 9.82
N GLY A 184 10.97 -9.07 8.88
CA GLY A 184 10.60 -8.71 7.50
C GLY A 184 9.19 -8.11 7.37
N ILE A 185 8.19 -8.72 8.02
CA ILE A 185 6.77 -8.32 8.04
C ILE A 185 6.59 -6.94 8.70
N LEU A 186 7.25 -6.71 9.84
CA LEU A 186 7.25 -5.40 10.51
C LEU A 186 8.02 -4.34 9.72
N LYS A 187 8.89 -4.75 8.79
CA LYS A 187 9.73 -3.83 8.00
C LYS A 187 9.11 -3.49 6.64
N SER A 188 8.30 -4.36 6.04
CA SER A 188 7.74 -4.14 4.70
C SER A 188 6.37 -3.45 4.68
N SER A 189 5.50 -3.67 5.67
CA SER A 189 4.09 -3.26 5.55
C SER A 189 3.54 -2.51 6.78
N ARG A 190 4.43 -2.08 7.70
CA ARG A 190 4.02 -1.27 8.87
C ARG A 190 3.45 0.08 8.42
N ASP A 191 4.10 0.72 7.46
CA ASP A 191 3.69 2.03 7.00
C ASP A 191 2.32 1.94 6.29
N ASP A 192 2.06 0.86 5.54
CA ASP A 192 0.74 0.55 4.97
C ASP A 192 -0.35 0.38 6.03
N VAL A 193 -0.05 -0.30 7.14
CA VAL A 193 -1.01 -0.43 8.26
C VAL A 193 -1.30 0.93 8.87
N ILE A 194 -0.29 1.79 9.03
CA ILE A 194 -0.49 3.15 9.52
C ILE A 194 -1.34 3.97 8.54
N LEU A 195 -1.09 3.86 7.23
CA LEU A 195 -1.90 4.51 6.20
C LEU A 195 -3.35 4.01 6.20
N ALA A 196 -3.57 2.71 6.32
CA ALA A 196 -4.91 2.15 6.40
C ALA A 196 -5.67 2.61 7.66
N CYS A 197 -4.98 2.73 8.79
CA CYS A 197 -5.55 3.29 10.01
C CYS A 197 -5.85 4.79 9.87
N GLU A 198 -4.99 5.54 9.19
CA GLU A 198 -5.23 6.95 8.85
C GLU A 198 -6.48 7.08 7.98
N ALA A 199 -6.54 6.35 6.85
CA ALA A 199 -7.69 6.31 5.95
C ALA A 199 -8.99 6.03 6.71
N HIS A 200 -8.99 5.01 7.56
CA HIS A 200 -10.14 4.65 8.37
C HIS A 200 -10.59 5.78 9.31
N LYS A 201 -9.67 6.55 9.90
CA LYS A 201 -10.03 7.71 10.74
C LYS A 201 -10.63 8.88 9.97
N HIS A 202 -10.36 8.97 8.66
CA HIS A 202 -11.02 9.92 7.77
C HIS A 202 -12.29 9.36 7.11
N GLY A 203 -12.75 8.16 7.53
CA GLY A 203 -13.94 7.53 6.94
C GLY A 203 -13.70 6.97 5.53
N LEU A 204 -12.45 6.79 5.13
CA LEU A 204 -12.04 6.31 3.81
C LEU A 204 -11.63 4.83 3.88
N ALA A 205 -11.79 4.12 2.77
CA ALA A 205 -11.21 2.80 2.57
C ALA A 205 -9.79 2.92 2.00
N PHE A 206 -8.86 2.08 2.45
CA PHE A 206 -7.49 2.08 1.95
C PHE A 206 -7.35 1.23 0.69
N LEU A 207 -6.89 1.80 -0.42
CA LEU A 207 -6.66 1.11 -1.69
C LEU A 207 -5.17 0.94 -1.93
N THR A 208 -4.72 -0.31 -2.09
CA THR A 208 -3.32 -0.66 -2.33
C THR A 208 -3.18 -1.78 -3.36
N ALA A 209 -2.03 -1.81 -4.03
CA ALA A 209 -1.58 -2.92 -4.88
C ALA A 209 -0.58 -3.85 -4.18
N ASP A 210 -0.25 -3.61 -2.90
CA ASP A 210 0.60 -4.53 -2.14
C ASP A 210 -0.15 -5.81 -1.76
N LYS A 211 0.21 -6.89 -2.45
CA LYS A 211 -0.35 -8.24 -2.25
C LYS A 211 0.00 -8.82 -0.87
N LYS A 212 1.01 -8.29 -0.18
CA LYS A 212 1.47 -8.83 1.11
C LYS A 212 0.59 -8.39 2.28
N MET A 213 -0.06 -7.22 2.16
CA MET A 213 -0.78 -6.61 3.26
C MET A 213 -1.89 -7.51 3.83
N TYR A 214 -2.74 -8.11 2.98
CA TYR A 214 -3.81 -9.01 3.44
C TYR A 214 -3.27 -10.25 4.12
N LYS A 215 -2.26 -10.89 3.51
CA LYS A 215 -1.65 -12.10 4.06
C LYS A 215 -1.05 -11.85 5.45
N GLN A 216 -0.47 -10.66 5.65
CA GLN A 216 0.23 -10.31 6.89
C GLN A 216 -0.69 -9.72 7.97
N PHE A 217 -1.67 -8.91 7.59
CA PHE A 217 -2.47 -8.09 8.52
C PHE A 217 -3.98 -8.25 8.37
N GLY A 218 -4.47 -9.11 7.47
CA GLY A 218 -5.91 -9.26 7.18
C GLY A 218 -6.76 -9.57 8.41
N PHE A 219 -6.24 -10.38 9.35
CA PHE A 219 -6.91 -10.64 10.62
C PHE A 219 -7.10 -9.36 11.44
N ALA A 220 -6.02 -8.61 11.69
CA ALA A 220 -6.09 -7.42 12.53
C ALA A 220 -6.86 -6.27 11.89
N LEU A 221 -6.80 -6.13 10.56
CA LEU A 221 -7.60 -5.15 9.82
C LEU A 221 -9.10 -5.45 9.96
N ASN A 222 -9.51 -6.72 9.75
CA ASN A 222 -10.89 -7.16 9.97
C ASN A 222 -11.35 -6.96 11.41
N LYS A 223 -10.53 -7.37 12.39
CA LYS A 223 -10.83 -7.22 13.82
C LYS A 223 -11.10 -5.77 14.21
N ASN A 224 -10.40 -4.82 13.59
CA ASN A 224 -10.56 -3.40 13.87
C ASN A 224 -11.53 -2.68 12.91
N GLY A 225 -12.22 -3.41 12.02
CA GLY A 225 -13.17 -2.83 11.06
C GLY A 225 -12.52 -1.88 10.04
N ILE A 226 -11.20 -1.99 9.84
CA ILE A 226 -10.46 -1.18 8.86
C ILE A 226 -10.77 -1.76 7.49
N THR A 227 -11.27 -0.92 6.59
CA THR A 227 -11.66 -1.35 5.25
C THR A 227 -10.49 -1.13 4.31
N THR A 228 -10.00 -2.22 3.72
CA THR A 228 -8.96 -2.17 2.69
C THR A 228 -9.43 -2.85 1.41
N TYR A 229 -9.01 -2.32 0.27
CA TYR A 229 -9.13 -2.91 -1.05
C TYR A 229 -7.72 -3.19 -1.55
N MET A 230 -7.43 -4.45 -1.83
CA MET A 230 -6.18 -4.90 -2.41
C MET A 230 -6.41 -5.39 -3.82
N VAL A 231 -5.85 -4.66 -4.79
CA VAL A 231 -6.13 -4.85 -6.21
C VAL A 231 -4.85 -4.87 -7.02
N THR A 232 -4.77 -5.69 -8.07
CA THR A 232 -3.63 -5.60 -8.98
C THR A 232 -3.78 -4.47 -9.98
N ALA A 233 -2.65 -3.84 -10.32
CA ALA A 233 -2.58 -2.87 -11.41
C ALA A 233 -3.19 -3.45 -12.71
N ALA A 234 -2.85 -4.71 -13.03
CA ALA A 234 -3.38 -5.42 -14.20
C ALA A 234 -4.92 -5.52 -14.22
N TRP A 235 -5.59 -5.71 -13.08
CA TRP A 235 -7.05 -5.78 -13.03
C TRP A 235 -7.70 -4.41 -13.17
N MET A 236 -7.14 -3.39 -12.53
CA MET A 236 -7.61 -2.01 -12.70
C MET A 236 -7.40 -1.49 -14.14
N GLU A 237 -6.28 -1.87 -14.76
CA GLU A 237 -5.99 -1.57 -16.17
C GLU A 237 -6.94 -2.28 -17.14
N SER A 238 -7.47 -3.47 -16.79
CA SER A 238 -8.42 -4.19 -17.65
C SER A 238 -9.85 -3.66 -17.56
N GLY A 239 -10.09 -2.55 -16.85
CA GLY A 239 -11.42 -1.99 -16.63
C GLY A 239 -12.30 -2.77 -15.67
N MET A 240 -11.76 -3.77 -14.95
CA MET A 240 -12.46 -4.51 -13.91
C MET A 240 -13.80 -5.15 -14.34
N ASN A 241 -13.98 -5.37 -15.66
CA ASN A 241 -15.21 -5.96 -16.22
C ASN A 241 -15.36 -7.45 -15.85
N ASP A 242 -14.24 -8.12 -15.67
CA ASP A 242 -14.18 -9.53 -15.32
C ASP A 242 -13.93 -9.71 -13.83
N PRO A 243 -14.41 -10.83 -13.25
CA PRO A 243 -14.10 -11.14 -11.87
C PRO A 243 -12.59 -11.24 -11.65
N PRO A 244 -12.12 -10.80 -10.47
CA PRO A 244 -10.76 -11.04 -10.02
C PRO A 244 -10.53 -12.56 -9.85
N SER A 245 -9.41 -13.05 -10.36
CA SER A 245 -8.98 -14.46 -10.41
C SER A 245 -7.90 -14.78 -9.38
#